data_AF-A0A2W5E2B3-F1
#
_entry.id   AF-A0A2W5E2B3-F1
#
_cell.length_a   1.000
_cell.length_b   1.000
_cell.length_c   1.000
_cell.angle_alpha   90.00
_cell.angle_beta   90.00
_cell.angle_gamma   90.00
#
_symmetry.space_group_name_H-M   'P 1'
#
loop_
_entity.id
_entity.type
_entity.pdbx_description
1 polymer ?
#
loop_
_entity_poly.entity_id
_entity_poly.type
_entity_poly.pdbx_seq_one_letter_code
_entity_poly.pdbx_strand_id
1 'polypeptide(L)'
;MTRHRAASGRRWSGGFGGTGGAGTQRNVHKVRTNVRVTPPQDTAPRRALRPAANGGAKPQMPKVIPPMKLPAALTAVLAALLAASAHATTFNFSYSFDPANTGNGEPVVITGSFDGTAVGDLISDISNASLWINGTAFTGPLTISGIDTATGSPSGSAVVSLDATQANFAFADDGLNNFFTIAGGQAFAVDYNLTDSLGNAISGAEAASNASWAVAAVPEPASYALLAAGLFVIGAATQRRRPQA
;
A
#
# COMPACT_ATOMS: atom_id res chain seq x y z
N MET A 1 12.70 47.66 46.64
CA MET A 1 11.77 48.27 45.67
C MET A 1 11.81 47.45 44.41
N THR A 2 10.93 46.45 44.29
CA THR A 2 10.99 45.44 43.21
C THR A 2 9.64 45.46 42.51
N ARG A 3 9.59 45.97 41.28
CA ARG A 3 8.33 46.16 40.54
C ARG A 3 7.99 44.88 39.78
N HIS A 4 6.91 44.22 40.18
CA HIS A 4 6.21 43.20 39.39
C HIS A 4 5.58 43.87 38.15
N ARG A 5 5.94 43.41 36.95
CA ARG A 5 5.23 43.71 35.70
C ARG A 5 4.17 42.65 35.48
N ALA A 6 2.90 43.06 35.49
CA ALA A 6 1.76 42.25 35.09
C ALA A 6 1.73 42.11 33.56
N ALA A 7 1.68 40.88 33.05
CA ALA A 7 1.48 40.58 31.64
C ALA A 7 -0.01 40.72 31.29
N SER A 8 -0.32 41.60 30.34
CA SER A 8 -1.65 41.84 29.81
C SER A 8 -2.09 40.70 28.91
N GLY A 9 -3.19 40.02 29.27
CA GLY A 9 -3.83 39.00 28.45
C GLY A 9 -4.40 39.59 27.15
N ARG A 10 -3.98 39.03 26.01
CA ARG A 10 -4.68 39.20 24.75
C ARG A 10 -5.68 38.07 24.61
N ARG A 11 -6.96 38.41 24.76
CA ARG A 11 -8.10 37.54 24.46
C ARG A 11 -8.18 37.41 22.94
N TRP A 12 -7.92 36.21 22.41
CA TRP A 12 -8.14 35.89 21.01
C TRP A 12 -9.55 35.30 20.89
N SER A 13 -10.49 36.08 20.34
CA SER A 13 -11.85 35.61 20.04
C SER A 13 -11.86 35.02 18.63
N GLY A 14 -11.68 33.71 18.54
CA GLY A 14 -11.86 32.95 17.29
C GLY A 14 -13.32 32.98 16.86
N GLY A 15 -13.60 33.70 15.77
CA GLY A 15 -14.87 33.65 15.07
C GLY A 15 -14.95 32.40 14.20
N PHE A 16 -15.55 31.33 14.71
CA PHE A 16 -16.04 30.24 13.86
C PHE A 16 -17.28 30.75 13.12
N GLY A 17 -17.09 31.14 11.87
CA GLY A 17 -18.15 31.48 10.93
C GLY A 17 -18.94 30.23 10.54
N GLY A 18 -19.85 29.80 11.40
CA GLY A 18 -20.93 28.89 11.06
C GLY A 18 -22.03 29.65 10.32
N THR A 19 -21.94 29.76 9.00
CA THR A 19 -23.11 30.12 8.20
C THR A 19 -23.98 28.89 8.02
N GLY A 20 -25.02 28.82 8.85
CA GLY A 20 -26.14 27.91 8.69
C GLY A 20 -26.79 28.09 7.33
N GLY A 21 -26.58 27.10 6.46
CA GLY A 21 -27.36 26.92 5.24
C GLY A 21 -28.73 26.35 5.61
N ALA A 22 -29.74 27.23 5.58
CA ALA A 22 -31.13 26.89 5.75
C ALA A 22 -31.56 25.76 4.79
N GLY A 23 -32.37 24.85 5.33
CA GLY A 23 -32.83 23.66 4.64
C GLY A 23 -33.53 23.96 3.33
N THR A 24 -33.08 23.30 2.27
CA THR A 24 -33.91 23.00 1.11
C THR A 24 -34.11 21.50 1.10
N GLN A 25 -35.26 21.03 1.62
CA GLN A 25 -35.75 19.68 1.38
C GLN A 25 -35.96 19.52 -0.13
N ARG A 26 -34.95 19.00 -0.83
CA ARG A 26 -35.15 18.50 -2.19
C ARG A 26 -35.80 17.12 -2.08
N ASN A 27 -37.07 17.08 -2.47
CA ASN A 27 -37.78 15.87 -2.84
C ASN A 27 -36.94 15.12 -3.90
N VAL A 28 -36.22 14.08 -3.50
CA VAL A 28 -35.53 13.20 -4.43
C VAL A 28 -36.58 12.28 -5.03
N HIS A 29 -37.09 12.69 -6.19
CA HIS A 29 -37.93 11.88 -7.05
C HIS A 29 -37.12 10.63 -7.44
N LYS A 30 -37.55 9.46 -6.94
CA LYS A 30 -36.98 8.15 -7.27
C LYS A 30 -37.19 7.88 -8.77
N VAL A 31 -36.26 8.29 -9.61
CA VAL A 31 -36.20 7.88 -11.02
C VAL A 31 -35.74 6.43 -11.03
N ARG A 32 -36.71 5.50 -11.20
CA ARG A 32 -36.43 4.10 -11.51
C ARG A 32 -35.98 4.01 -12.97
N THR A 33 -34.68 4.07 -13.21
CA THR A 33 -34.09 3.70 -14.51
C THR A 33 -34.07 2.18 -14.61
N ASN A 34 -35.05 1.62 -15.33
CA ASN A 34 -35.01 0.24 -15.79
C ASN A 34 -33.91 0.11 -16.85
N VAL A 35 -32.69 -0.19 -16.44
CA VAL A 35 -31.61 -0.55 -17.37
C VAL A 35 -31.86 -1.99 -17.82
N ARG A 36 -32.42 -2.12 -19.02
CA ARG A 36 -32.59 -3.38 -19.73
C ARG A 36 -31.20 -3.86 -20.17
N VAL A 37 -30.65 -4.85 -19.46
CA VAL A 37 -29.42 -5.53 -19.87
C VAL A 37 -29.74 -6.41 -21.08
N THR A 38 -29.27 -5.99 -22.26
CA THR A 38 -29.29 -6.82 -23.46
C THR A 38 -28.05 -7.73 -23.42
N PRO A 39 -28.21 -9.07 -23.47
CA PRO A 39 -27.05 -9.96 -23.51
C PRO A 39 -26.30 -9.82 -24.84
N PRO A 40 -24.95 -9.86 -24.84
CA PRO A 40 -24.19 -9.93 -26.08
C PRO A 40 -24.45 -11.29 -26.75
N GLN A 41 -25.07 -11.26 -27.92
CA GLN A 41 -25.05 -12.36 -28.87
C GLN A 41 -23.66 -12.37 -29.52
N ASP A 42 -22.86 -13.37 -29.19
CA ASP A 42 -21.64 -13.66 -29.94
C ASP A 42 -21.87 -14.90 -30.81
N THR A 43 -22.23 -14.63 -32.07
CA THR A 43 -22.44 -15.60 -33.13
C THR A 43 -21.16 -15.76 -33.94
N ALA A 44 -20.25 -16.62 -33.47
CA ALA A 44 -19.12 -17.04 -34.29
C ALA A 44 -19.50 -18.27 -35.16
N PRO A 45 -19.39 -18.20 -36.50
CA PRO A 45 -19.74 -19.31 -37.39
C PRO A 45 -18.69 -20.42 -37.38
N ARG A 46 -19.16 -21.67 -37.19
CA ARG A 46 -18.41 -22.90 -37.49
C ARG A 46 -18.02 -22.92 -38.97
N ARG A 47 -16.77 -22.60 -39.29
CA ARG A 47 -16.22 -22.76 -40.63
C ARG A 47 -15.69 -24.19 -40.80
N ALA A 48 -16.54 -25.06 -41.35
CA ALA A 48 -16.12 -26.33 -41.92
C ALA A 48 -15.34 -26.05 -43.21
N LEU A 49 -14.06 -26.41 -43.26
CA LEU A 49 -13.25 -26.36 -44.48
C LEU A 49 -12.73 -27.76 -44.82
N ARG A 50 -13.19 -28.17 -46.00
CA ARG A 50 -12.98 -29.40 -46.76
C ARG A 50 -11.55 -29.94 -46.80
N PRO A 51 -11.39 -31.25 -47.05
CA PRO A 51 -10.11 -31.86 -47.39
C PRO A 51 -9.77 -31.57 -48.85
N ALA A 52 -8.55 -31.04 -49.09
CA ALA A 52 -7.96 -30.95 -50.42
C ALA A 52 -6.96 -32.07 -50.62
N ALA A 53 -7.16 -32.81 -51.71
CA ALA A 53 -6.35 -33.92 -52.13
C ALA A 53 -5.03 -33.46 -52.76
N ASN A 54 -3.98 -34.22 -52.44
CA ASN A 54 -2.98 -34.76 -53.36
C ASN A 54 -2.03 -33.80 -54.11
N GLY A 55 -0.73 -34.00 -53.90
CA GLY A 55 0.35 -33.41 -54.67
C GLY A 55 1.69 -33.99 -54.24
N GLY A 56 2.13 -35.04 -54.92
CA GLY A 56 3.30 -35.82 -54.57
C GLY A 56 4.61 -35.03 -54.60
N ALA A 57 5.36 -35.16 -53.51
CA ALA A 57 6.79 -34.95 -53.48
C ALA A 57 7.42 -36.17 -52.79
N LYS A 58 8.40 -36.79 -53.44
CA LYS A 58 9.11 -37.96 -52.90
C LYS A 58 9.72 -37.58 -51.54
N PRO A 59 9.43 -38.33 -50.46
CA PRO A 59 9.92 -38.01 -49.13
C PRO A 59 11.44 -38.18 -49.13
N GLN A 60 12.16 -37.06 -49.12
CA GLN A 60 13.53 -37.08 -48.65
C GLN A 60 13.46 -37.51 -47.19
N MET A 61 14.06 -38.67 -46.87
CA MET A 61 14.09 -39.18 -45.51
C MET A 61 14.62 -38.06 -44.61
N PRO A 62 13.77 -37.49 -43.73
CA PRO A 62 14.24 -36.53 -42.76
C PRO A 62 15.25 -37.28 -41.92
N LYS A 63 16.48 -36.76 -41.88
CA LYS A 63 17.49 -37.22 -40.94
C LYS A 63 16.82 -37.23 -39.56
N VAL A 64 16.54 -38.42 -39.04
CA VAL A 64 15.88 -38.62 -37.75
C VAL A 64 16.88 -38.13 -36.71
N ILE A 65 16.78 -36.86 -36.37
CA ILE A 65 17.49 -36.30 -35.22
C ILE A 65 16.85 -37.00 -34.02
N PRO A 66 17.60 -37.82 -33.27
CA PRO A 66 17.05 -38.47 -32.09
C PRO A 66 16.47 -37.37 -31.18
N PRO A 67 15.28 -37.59 -30.56
CA PRO A 67 14.70 -36.60 -29.67
C PRO A 67 15.74 -36.28 -28.60
N MET A 68 16.29 -35.06 -28.69
CA MET A 68 17.14 -34.52 -27.64
C MET A 68 16.26 -34.50 -26.40
N LYS A 69 16.53 -35.44 -25.49
CA LYS A 69 15.87 -35.48 -24.18
C LYS A 69 16.26 -34.20 -23.48
N LEU A 70 15.45 -33.15 -23.65
CA LEU A 70 15.56 -31.95 -22.86
C LEU A 70 15.46 -32.43 -21.41
N PRO A 71 16.52 -32.28 -20.59
CA PRO A 71 16.53 -32.88 -19.28
C PRO A 71 15.42 -32.23 -18.46
N ALA A 72 14.51 -33.05 -17.93
CA ALA A 72 13.38 -32.62 -17.09
C ALA A 72 13.79 -31.67 -15.94
N ALA A 73 15.08 -31.65 -15.60
CA ALA A 73 15.69 -30.70 -14.69
C ALA A 73 15.52 -29.22 -15.10
N LEU A 74 15.55 -28.88 -16.40
CA LEU A 74 15.41 -27.48 -16.85
C LEU A 74 13.98 -26.95 -16.60
N THR A 75 12.97 -27.81 -16.81
CA THR A 75 11.57 -27.47 -16.59
C THR A 75 11.25 -27.29 -15.11
N ALA A 76 11.85 -28.11 -14.23
CA ALA A 76 11.67 -28.00 -12.79
C ALA A 76 12.29 -26.71 -12.22
N VAL A 77 13.46 -26.30 -12.73
CA VAL A 77 14.10 -25.04 -12.33
C VAL A 77 13.25 -23.83 -12.75
N LEU A 78 12.72 -23.84 -13.99
CA LEU A 78 11.88 -22.73 -14.47
C LEU A 78 10.56 -22.61 -13.70
N ALA A 79 9.94 -23.73 -13.30
CA ALA A 79 8.74 -23.73 -12.47
C ALA A 79 9.00 -23.20 -11.04
N ALA A 80 10.17 -23.48 -10.47
CA ALA A 80 10.56 -22.96 -9.16
C ALA A 80 10.85 -21.44 -9.19
N LEU A 81 11.41 -20.92 -10.29
CA LEU A 81 11.65 -19.48 -10.49
C LEU A 81 10.35 -18.68 -10.65
N LEU A 82 9.30 -19.29 -11.20
CA LEU A 82 7.98 -18.66 -11.36
C LEU A 82 7.14 -18.69 -10.07
N ALA A 83 7.55 -19.49 -9.08
CA ALA A 83 6.92 -19.56 -7.76
C ALA A 83 7.52 -18.56 -6.76
N ALA A 84 8.22 -17.51 -7.23
CA ALA A 84 8.54 -16.35 -6.42
C ALA A 84 7.22 -15.65 -6.04
N SER A 85 6.56 -16.20 -5.01
CA SER A 85 5.32 -15.71 -4.45
C SER A 85 5.48 -14.27 -4.02
N ALA A 86 4.40 -13.50 -4.17
CA ALA A 86 4.24 -12.23 -3.48
C ALA A 86 4.35 -12.48 -1.97
N HIS A 87 5.57 -12.42 -1.45
CA HIS A 87 5.81 -12.42 -0.02
C HIS A 87 5.56 -11.01 0.48
N ALA A 88 4.80 -10.90 1.57
CA ALA A 88 4.57 -9.63 2.23
C ALA A 88 5.92 -9.08 2.67
N THR A 89 6.31 -7.96 2.08
CA THR A 89 7.53 -7.24 2.43
C THR A 89 7.22 -6.36 3.63
N THR A 90 8.10 -6.34 4.62
CA THR A 90 7.99 -5.36 5.71
C THR A 90 8.43 -3.99 5.22
N PHE A 91 7.58 -3.00 5.40
CA PHE A 91 7.85 -1.60 5.11
C PHE A 91 7.97 -0.84 6.42
N ASN A 92 8.95 0.05 6.49
CA ASN A 92 9.00 1.09 7.52
C ASN A 92 8.56 2.41 6.90
N PHE A 93 7.84 3.21 7.67
CA PHE A 93 7.42 4.54 7.26
C PHE A 93 7.70 5.60 8.32
N SER A 94 7.80 6.85 7.86
CA SER A 94 7.80 8.02 8.72
C SER A 94 7.02 9.16 8.07
N TYR A 95 6.25 9.87 8.90
CA TYR A 95 5.56 11.09 8.54
C TYR A 95 5.83 12.19 9.57
N SER A 96 6.08 13.43 9.16
CA SER A 96 6.22 14.56 10.09
C SER A 96 5.26 15.70 9.76
N PHE A 97 4.47 16.15 10.73
CA PHE A 97 3.64 17.35 10.58
C PHE A 97 4.46 18.63 10.84
N ASP A 98 4.22 19.66 10.04
CA ASP A 98 4.78 20.99 10.31
C ASP A 98 4.05 21.62 11.52
N PRO A 99 4.79 21.99 12.59
CA PRO A 99 4.21 22.63 13.77
C PRO A 99 3.52 23.97 13.51
N ALA A 100 3.77 24.62 12.37
CA ALA A 100 3.18 25.91 12.04
C ALA A 100 1.63 25.91 12.02
N ASN A 101 1.01 24.74 11.84
CA ASN A 101 -0.46 24.60 11.82
C ASN A 101 -1.05 23.97 13.10
N THR A 102 -0.22 23.44 14.02
CA THR A 102 -0.68 22.93 15.32
C THR A 102 -0.59 23.99 16.43
N GLY A 103 0.08 25.11 16.14
CA GLY A 103 0.02 26.35 16.91
C GLY A 103 0.93 26.42 18.15
N ASN A 104 1.48 25.30 18.66
CA ASN A 104 2.05 25.29 20.02
C ASN A 104 3.29 24.40 20.30
N GLY A 105 3.98 23.77 19.34
CA GLY A 105 5.04 22.83 19.76
C GLY A 105 5.99 22.28 18.70
N GLU A 106 6.85 21.36 19.14
CA GLU A 106 7.78 20.57 18.33
C GLU A 106 7.05 19.82 17.19
N PRO A 107 7.72 19.49 16.07
CA PRO A 107 7.15 18.67 15.01
C PRO A 107 6.57 17.36 15.54
N VAL A 108 5.37 17.00 15.09
CA VAL A 108 4.80 15.69 15.41
C VAL A 108 5.36 14.68 14.41
N VAL A 109 6.15 13.74 14.90
CA VAL A 109 6.77 12.68 14.10
C VAL A 109 6.02 11.38 14.33
N ILE A 110 5.46 10.85 13.25
CA ILE A 110 4.90 9.51 13.18
C ILE A 110 5.94 8.59 12.58
N THR A 111 6.12 7.43 13.19
CA THR A 111 6.86 6.33 12.60
C THR A 111 6.03 5.06 12.67
N GLY A 112 6.34 4.08 11.84
CA GLY A 112 5.67 2.80 11.92
C GLY A 112 6.29 1.76 11.00
N SER A 113 5.75 0.56 11.11
CA SER A 113 6.04 -0.52 10.19
C SER A 113 4.78 -1.32 9.89
N PHE A 114 4.73 -1.95 8.73
CA PHE A 114 3.67 -2.87 8.35
C PHE A 114 4.19 -3.86 7.31
N ASP A 115 3.51 -5.00 7.17
CA ASP A 115 3.77 -5.94 6.08
C ASP A 115 2.78 -5.67 4.94
N GLY A 116 3.24 -5.75 3.68
CA GLY A 116 2.35 -5.56 2.53
C GLY A 116 2.95 -6.05 1.21
N THR A 117 2.15 -5.98 0.14
CA THR A 117 2.56 -6.37 -1.22
C THR A 117 2.68 -5.13 -2.08
N ALA A 118 3.88 -4.85 -2.61
CA ALA A 118 4.11 -3.72 -3.51
C ALA A 118 3.87 -4.10 -4.98
N VAL A 119 3.11 -3.27 -5.70
CA VAL A 119 2.93 -3.30 -7.16
C VAL A 119 3.15 -1.90 -7.70
N GLY A 120 4.35 -1.63 -8.22
CA GLY A 120 4.76 -0.26 -8.57
C GLY A 120 4.89 0.60 -7.30
N ASP A 121 4.24 1.76 -7.30
CA ASP A 121 4.26 2.71 -6.18
C ASP A 121 3.18 2.45 -5.13
N LEU A 122 2.33 1.43 -5.32
CA LEU A 122 1.22 1.09 -4.43
C LEU A 122 1.55 -0.15 -3.61
N ILE A 123 1.17 -0.13 -2.33
CA ILE A 123 1.35 -1.22 -1.38
C ILE A 123 -0.02 -1.60 -0.82
N SER A 124 -0.44 -2.83 -1.09
CA SER A 124 -1.72 -3.41 -0.68
C SER A 124 -1.54 -4.54 0.33
N ASP A 125 -2.65 -5.17 0.73
CA ASP A 125 -2.68 -6.35 1.61
C ASP A 125 -1.94 -6.09 2.93
N ILE A 126 -2.15 -4.88 3.46
CA ILE A 126 -1.43 -4.36 4.63
C ILE A 126 -1.84 -5.12 5.89
N SER A 127 -0.86 -5.57 6.66
CA SER A 127 -1.04 -6.31 7.91
C SER A 127 0.07 -6.02 8.92
N ASN A 128 -0.07 -6.53 10.15
CA ASN A 128 0.94 -6.41 11.23
C ASN A 128 1.44 -4.98 11.46
N ALA A 129 0.55 -4.00 11.32
CA ALA A 129 0.91 -2.60 11.46
C ALA A 129 1.29 -2.28 12.92
N SER A 130 2.33 -1.48 13.07
CA SER A 130 2.75 -0.86 14.32
C SER A 130 3.05 0.62 14.06
N LEU A 131 2.72 1.48 15.02
CA LEU A 131 2.76 2.91 14.85
C LEU A 131 3.21 3.59 16.15
N TRP A 132 3.99 4.64 16.01
CA TRP A 132 4.45 5.50 17.10
C TRP A 132 4.21 6.97 16.76
N ILE A 133 3.80 7.75 17.75
CA ILE A 133 3.74 9.22 17.68
C ILE A 133 4.72 9.80 18.69
N ASN A 134 5.66 10.61 18.21
CA ASN A 134 6.75 11.18 19.01
C ASN A 134 7.50 10.13 19.86
N GLY A 135 7.66 8.93 19.32
CA GLY A 135 8.32 7.80 19.98
C GLY A 135 7.43 6.98 20.94
N THR A 136 6.18 7.38 21.16
CA THR A 136 5.21 6.61 21.96
C THR A 136 4.43 5.67 21.06
N ALA A 137 4.43 4.38 21.39
CA ALA A 137 3.72 3.36 20.60
C ALA A 137 2.19 3.47 20.79
N PHE A 138 1.44 3.25 19.71
CA PHE A 138 0.03 2.90 19.82
C PHE A 138 -0.10 1.55 20.53
N THR A 139 -1.07 1.44 21.44
CA THR A 139 -1.28 0.22 22.22
C THR A 139 -2.43 -0.61 21.67
N GLY A 140 -2.24 -1.93 21.60
CA GLY A 140 -3.26 -2.87 21.15
C GLY A 140 -3.21 -3.18 19.65
N PRO A 141 -4.11 -4.04 19.16
CA PRO A 141 -4.21 -4.33 17.74
C PRO A 141 -4.69 -3.09 16.97
N LEU A 142 -4.01 -2.77 15.87
CA LEU A 142 -4.44 -1.69 14.97
C LEU A 142 -5.45 -2.22 13.95
N THR A 143 -6.55 -1.49 13.82
CA THR A 143 -7.48 -1.60 12.70
C THR A 143 -6.87 -0.89 11.49
N ILE A 144 -6.86 -1.59 10.35
CA ILE A 144 -6.27 -1.14 9.09
C ILE A 144 -7.39 -1.07 8.06
N SER A 145 -7.61 0.09 7.46
CA SER A 145 -8.69 0.30 6.49
C SER A 145 -8.37 1.41 5.49
N GLY A 146 -9.06 1.44 4.35
CA GLY A 146 -9.10 2.64 3.51
C GLY A 146 -10.04 3.68 4.12
N ILE A 147 -10.01 4.91 3.62
CA ILE A 147 -10.98 5.96 3.97
C ILE A 147 -11.85 6.29 2.75
N ASP A 148 -13.15 6.39 2.96
CA ASP A 148 -14.05 7.04 2.01
C ASP A 148 -13.88 8.56 2.12
N THR A 149 -13.17 9.16 1.17
CA THR A 149 -12.88 10.61 1.14
C THR A 149 -14.13 11.50 1.12
N ALA A 150 -15.31 10.99 0.74
CA ALA A 150 -16.54 11.76 0.76
C ALA A 150 -17.16 11.85 2.16
N THR A 151 -16.99 10.80 2.99
CA THR A 151 -17.60 10.69 4.31
C THR A 151 -16.60 10.75 5.46
N GLY A 152 -15.31 10.63 5.18
CA GLY A 152 -14.22 10.51 6.17
C GLY A 152 -14.24 9.20 6.97
N SER A 153 -15.10 8.24 6.60
CA SER A 153 -15.29 7.00 7.35
C SER A 153 -14.41 5.87 6.84
N PRO A 154 -13.97 4.94 7.71
CA PRO A 154 -13.32 3.69 7.30
C PRO A 154 -14.13 2.94 6.24
N SER A 155 -13.52 2.65 5.10
CA SER A 155 -14.16 1.96 3.98
C SER A 155 -13.13 1.31 3.07
N GLY A 156 -13.34 0.04 2.75
CA GLY A 156 -12.50 -0.71 1.83
C GLY A 156 -11.11 -1.07 2.37
N SER A 157 -10.28 -1.62 1.50
CA SER A 157 -8.91 -2.03 1.82
C SER A 157 -7.97 -0.82 1.86
N ALA A 158 -7.06 -0.81 2.84
CA ALA A 158 -6.00 0.19 2.90
C ALA A 158 -5.02 0.04 1.73
N VAL A 159 -4.58 1.17 1.20
CA VAL A 159 -3.51 1.25 0.19
C VAL A 159 -2.53 2.31 0.64
N VAL A 160 -1.28 1.91 0.89
CA VAL A 160 -0.17 2.82 1.13
C VAL A 160 0.52 3.08 -0.22
N SER A 161 1.12 4.25 -0.40
CA SER A 161 1.89 4.55 -1.61
C SER A 161 3.22 5.21 -1.27
N LEU A 162 4.21 5.06 -2.15
CA LEU A 162 5.44 5.85 -2.12
C LEU A 162 5.18 7.34 -2.43
N ASP A 163 4.03 7.65 -3.04
CA ASP A 163 3.51 8.99 -3.23
C ASP A 163 2.32 9.22 -2.29
N ALA A 164 2.51 10.07 -1.28
CA ALA A 164 1.51 10.36 -0.25
C ALA A 164 0.17 10.85 -0.84
N THR A 165 0.18 11.46 -2.03
CA THR A 165 -1.05 11.94 -2.69
C THR A 165 -1.93 10.82 -3.25
N GLN A 166 -1.35 9.63 -3.44
CA GLN A 166 -2.03 8.42 -3.92
C GLN A 166 -2.39 7.45 -2.78
N ALA A 167 -1.95 7.74 -1.55
CA ALA A 167 -2.24 6.91 -0.40
C ALA A 167 -3.72 7.05 0.02
N ASN A 168 -4.31 5.93 0.45
CA ASN A 168 -5.61 5.86 1.07
C ASN A 168 -5.61 4.77 2.15
N PHE A 169 -5.22 5.14 3.37
CA PHE A 169 -5.18 4.23 4.50
C PHE A 169 -5.48 4.95 5.80
N ALA A 170 -5.94 4.19 6.78
CA ALA A 170 -6.04 4.57 8.17
C ALA A 170 -5.56 3.44 9.07
N PHE A 171 -4.75 3.81 10.06
CA PHE A 171 -4.37 3.00 11.21
C PHE A 171 -5.05 3.57 12.44
N ALA A 172 -5.86 2.74 13.11
CA ALA A 172 -6.61 3.17 14.29
C ALA A 172 -6.53 2.12 15.38
N ASP A 173 -6.55 2.52 16.65
CA ASP A 173 -6.83 1.56 17.72
C ASP A 173 -8.34 1.21 17.77
N ASP A 174 -8.70 0.20 18.56
CA ASP A 174 -10.08 -0.32 18.69
C ASP A 174 -11.08 0.71 19.24
N GLY A 175 -10.59 1.78 19.88
CA GLY A 175 -11.40 2.87 20.42
C GLY A 175 -11.47 4.12 19.55
N LEU A 176 -10.72 4.17 18.44
CA LEU A 176 -10.45 5.39 17.67
C LEU A 176 -9.88 6.54 18.54
N ASN A 177 -9.23 6.19 19.65
CA ASN A 177 -8.54 7.15 20.52
C ASN A 177 -7.17 7.53 19.94
N ASN A 178 -6.60 6.64 19.15
CA ASN A 178 -5.35 6.87 18.46
C ASN A 178 -5.58 6.56 16.98
N PHE A 179 -5.24 7.51 16.12
CA PHE A 179 -5.58 7.42 14.71
C PHE A 179 -4.52 8.14 13.86
N PHE A 180 -4.13 7.52 12.75
CA PHE A 180 -3.34 8.14 11.70
C PHE A 180 -3.91 7.75 10.34
N THR A 181 -4.10 8.72 9.46
CA THR A 181 -4.60 8.51 8.10
C THR A 181 -3.85 9.37 7.10
N ILE A 182 -3.72 8.84 5.89
CA ILE A 182 -3.49 9.63 4.69
C ILE A 182 -4.55 9.22 3.67
N ALA A 183 -5.40 10.17 3.28
CA ALA A 183 -6.46 9.96 2.30
C ALA A 183 -6.85 11.26 1.59
N GLY A 184 -7.13 11.18 0.29
CA GLY A 184 -7.57 12.33 -0.49
C GLY A 184 -6.58 13.50 -0.51
N GLY A 185 -5.28 13.22 -0.38
CA GLY A 185 -4.22 14.23 -0.31
C GLY A 185 -4.15 14.98 1.02
N GLN A 186 -4.75 14.47 2.09
CA GLN A 186 -4.64 15.01 3.45
C GLN A 186 -4.05 13.97 4.39
N ALA A 187 -3.16 14.40 5.28
CA ALA A 187 -2.66 13.63 6.39
C ALA A 187 -3.30 14.13 7.68
N PHE A 188 -3.75 13.22 8.54
CA PHE A 188 -4.31 13.55 9.84
C PHE A 188 -3.88 12.53 10.88
N ALA A 189 -3.52 13.00 12.06
CA ALA A 189 -3.21 12.14 13.20
C ALA A 189 -3.71 12.73 14.51
N VAL A 190 -4.05 11.85 15.44
CA VAL A 190 -4.39 12.18 16.82
C VAL A 190 -3.97 11.04 17.75
N ASP A 191 -3.49 11.42 18.93
CA ASP A 191 -3.26 10.53 20.07
C ASP A 191 -3.87 11.20 21.32
N TYR A 192 -4.98 10.65 21.80
CA TYR A 192 -5.66 11.18 23.00
C TYR A 192 -4.98 10.76 24.32
N ASN A 193 -4.01 9.85 24.29
CA ASN A 193 -3.25 9.42 25.47
C ASN A 193 -2.04 10.32 25.72
N LEU A 194 -1.58 11.03 24.70
CA LEU A 194 -0.54 12.04 24.80
C LEU A 194 -1.15 13.43 24.89
N THR A 195 -0.64 14.24 25.80
CA THR A 195 -1.04 15.64 25.92
C THR A 195 0.15 16.58 25.71
N ASP A 196 -0.12 17.73 25.10
CA ASP A 196 0.82 18.83 25.01
C ASP A 196 1.00 19.53 26.37
N SER A 197 1.85 20.56 26.42
CA SER A 197 2.09 21.35 27.64
C SER A 197 0.84 22.07 28.18
N LEU A 198 -0.23 22.16 27.40
CA LEU A 198 -1.50 22.79 27.73
C LEU A 198 -2.57 21.75 28.12
N GLY A 199 -2.26 20.45 28.09
CA GLY A 199 -3.18 19.37 28.39
C GLY A 199 -4.10 18.96 27.24
N ASN A 200 -3.87 19.45 26.02
CA ASN A 200 -4.64 19.05 24.84
C ASN A 200 -4.05 17.79 24.23
N ALA A 201 -4.89 16.94 23.63
CA ALA A 201 -4.42 15.79 22.86
C ALA A 201 -3.45 16.21 21.74
N ILE A 202 -2.39 15.44 21.55
CA ILE A 202 -1.49 15.66 20.41
C ILE A 202 -2.26 15.32 19.13
N SER A 203 -2.34 16.30 18.23
CA SER A 203 -2.99 16.12 16.92
C SER A 203 -2.33 16.98 15.85
N GLY A 204 -2.49 16.57 14.59
CA GLY A 204 -1.94 17.24 13.42
C GLY A 204 -2.80 16.98 12.19
N ALA A 205 -2.92 17.99 11.34
CA ALA A 205 -3.63 17.90 10.06
C ALA A 205 -2.92 18.80 9.03
N GLU A 206 -2.59 18.25 7.87
CA GLU A 206 -2.02 19.03 6.78
C GLU A 206 -2.29 18.39 5.41
N ALA A 207 -1.97 19.11 4.34
CA ALA A 207 -1.93 18.52 3.02
C ALA A 207 -0.80 17.48 2.99
N ALA A 208 -1.13 16.24 2.62
CA ALA A 208 -0.16 15.17 2.52
C ALA A 208 0.88 15.54 1.46
N SER A 209 2.15 15.51 1.85
CA SER A 209 3.25 15.86 0.96
C SER A 209 4.34 14.80 0.99
N ASN A 210 4.99 14.58 -0.16
CA ASN A 210 6.13 13.67 -0.27
C ASN A 210 7.38 14.21 0.45
N ALA A 211 7.40 15.49 0.86
CA ALA A 211 8.49 16.05 1.64
C ALA A 211 8.48 15.52 3.08
N SER A 212 7.29 15.26 3.62
CA SER A 212 7.10 14.75 4.98
C SER A 212 6.98 13.24 5.04
N TRP A 213 6.88 12.54 3.90
CA TRP A 213 6.55 11.13 3.81
C TRP A 213 7.69 10.29 3.27
N ALA A 214 8.06 9.24 4.00
CA ALA A 214 9.01 8.24 3.53
C ALA A 214 8.49 6.85 3.83
N VAL A 215 8.55 5.96 2.82
CA VAL A 215 8.27 4.53 2.96
C VAL A 215 9.38 3.77 2.26
N ALA A 216 9.93 2.77 2.93
CA ALA A 216 10.96 1.93 2.35
C ALA A 216 10.75 0.47 2.74
N ALA A 217 10.96 -0.42 1.78
CA ALA A 217 11.08 -1.85 2.04
C ALA A 217 12.31 -2.09 2.92
N VAL A 218 12.13 -2.89 3.97
CA VAL A 218 13.23 -3.36 4.81
C VAL A 218 13.86 -4.56 4.12
N PRO A 219 15.17 -4.54 3.79
CA PRO A 219 15.82 -5.69 3.16
C PRO A 219 15.69 -6.93 4.05
N GLU A 220 15.03 -7.97 3.54
CA GLU A 220 14.86 -9.21 4.30
C GLU A 220 16.23 -9.91 4.46
N PRO A 221 16.66 -10.24 5.69
CA PRO A 221 17.90 -10.97 5.92
C PRO A 221 17.92 -12.33 5.21
N ALA A 222 16.74 -12.94 5.05
CA ALA A 222 16.59 -14.26 4.44
C ALA A 222 16.83 -14.26 2.92
N SER A 223 16.53 -13.16 2.22
CA SER A 223 16.78 -13.09 0.77
C SER A 223 18.27 -13.22 0.46
N TYR A 224 19.14 -12.63 1.28
CA TYR A 224 20.59 -12.79 1.17
C TYR A 224 21.03 -14.23 1.48
N ALA A 225 20.44 -14.86 2.48
CA ALA A 225 20.74 -16.24 2.83
C ALA A 225 20.34 -17.20 1.69
N LEU A 226 19.17 -17.02 1.07
CA LEU A 226 18.72 -17.83 -0.06
C LEU A 226 19.53 -17.56 -1.33
N LEU A 227 19.91 -16.30 -1.59
CA LEU A 227 20.82 -15.97 -2.68
C LEU A 227 22.17 -16.64 -2.49
N ALA A 228 22.74 -16.57 -1.29
CA ALA A 228 24.00 -17.21 -0.94
C ALA A 228 23.90 -18.74 -1.05
N ALA A 229 22.80 -19.33 -0.57
CA ALA A 229 22.53 -20.76 -0.74
C ALA A 229 22.42 -21.16 -2.22
N GLY A 230 21.73 -20.36 -3.04
CA GLY A 230 21.63 -20.57 -4.47
C GLY A 230 22.99 -20.52 -5.18
N LEU A 231 23.80 -19.52 -4.86
CA LEU A 231 25.18 -19.40 -5.36
C LEU A 231 26.05 -20.58 -4.93
N PHE A 232 25.92 -21.03 -3.68
CA PHE A 232 26.65 -22.18 -3.17
C PHE A 232 26.29 -23.46 -3.94
N VAL A 233 24.99 -23.68 -4.22
CA VAL A 233 24.53 -24.82 -5.02
C VAL A 233 25.08 -24.76 -6.45
N ILE A 234 25.08 -23.60 -7.09
CA ILE A 234 25.66 -23.40 -8.43
C ILE A 234 27.18 -23.66 -8.42
N GLY A 235 27.89 -23.16 -7.41
CA GLY A 235 29.32 -23.40 -7.21
C GLY A 235 29.65 -24.88 -7.05
N ALA A 236 28.91 -25.59 -6.20
CA ALA A 236 29.08 -27.03 -5.98
C ALA A 236 28.79 -27.85 -7.26
N ALA A 237 27.79 -27.46 -8.04
CA ALA A 237 27.44 -28.14 -9.28
C ALA A 237 28.49 -27.93 -10.39
N THR A 238 29.09 -26.74 -10.49
CA THR A 238 30.13 -26.44 -11.48
C THR A 238 31.45 -27.13 -11.17
N GLN A 239 31.82 -27.27 -9.89
CA GLN A 239 33.03 -27.99 -9.46
C GLN A 239 33.03 -29.47 -9.90
N ARG A 240 31.85 -30.11 -9.94
CA ARG A 240 31.69 -31.51 -10.36
C ARG A 240 31.91 -31.75 -11.86
N ARG A 241 32.00 -30.70 -12.68
CA ARG A 241 32.16 -30.82 -14.14
C ARG A 241 33.61 -30.76 -14.61
N ARG A 242 34.60 -30.71 -13.71
CA ARG A 242 36.01 -30.76 -14.12
C ARG A 242 36.34 -32.16 -14.68
N PRO A 243 36.75 -32.27 -15.96
CA PRO A 243 37.22 -33.53 -16.52
C PRO A 243 38.45 -33.99 -15.74
N GLN A 244 38.51 -35.27 -15.36
CA GLN A 244 39.76 -35.85 -14.88
C GLN A 244 40.73 -35.88 -16.06
N ALA A 245 41.77 -35.05 -15.96
CA ALA A 245 42.89 -35.01 -16.89
C ALA A 245 43.95 -36.04 -16.49
#